data_AF-A0A519RGG9-F1
#
_entry.id   AF-A0A519RGG9-F1
#
_cell.length_a   1.000
_cell.length_b   1.000
_cell.length_c   1.000
_cell.angle_alpha   90.00
_cell.angle_beta   90.00
_cell.angle_gamma   90.00
#
_symmetry.space_group_name_H-M   'P 1'
#
loop_
_entity.id
_entity.type
_entity.pdbx_description
1 polymer ?
#
loop_
_entity_poly.entity_id
_entity_poly.type
_entity_poly.pdbx_seq_one_letter_code
_entity_poly.pdbx_strand_id
1 'polypeptide(L)'
;MKFGLEQNTIDNLTAVFEQFSKVDKAFIFGSRAKGNYRPDSDIDIAINGQDINTDEIIAMTIAFEEKGLPHKIDLLNYDTINEPALKDHIDRVGVELYRRWTKFKMVDIIDLEYGKSLLNYRNETGKYDVFGTNGKIGTSDEYIYDKPSVIIGRKGAYRETHLSKKPFFVIDTAFYTKNKIVDLDVFFLYYWFKNININDMDSGSAIPSTSRDEVYDVEINLPPLSEQTAIASTLSSLDDKIDLLNRQNKTLEQLAETIFRSFFPMTTEENDIVELSNYVECINGVSYKSSELNPSKVGMVSLKSFDRNGGFRIDGFKEFTGKFKEKQVVVEGDLIVAHTDITQDAEVIG
;
A
#
# COMPACT_ATOMS: atom_id res chain seq x y z
N MET A 1 5.40 14.95 24.60
CA MET A 1 6.16 16.13 24.15
C MET A 1 7.63 15.77 24.10
N LYS A 2 8.24 15.71 22.90
CA LYS A 2 9.68 15.49 22.73
C LYS A 2 10.38 16.81 23.13
N PHE A 3 11.50 16.76 23.88
CA PHE A 3 12.27 17.95 24.32
C PHE A 3 11.50 18.98 25.17
N GLY A 4 10.32 18.63 25.68
CA GLY A 4 9.42 19.59 26.31
C GLY A 4 8.84 20.63 25.35
N LEU A 5 8.77 20.29 24.06
CA LEU A 5 8.21 21.12 23.00
C LEU A 5 6.91 20.51 22.48
N GLU A 6 6.01 21.39 22.07
CA GLU A 6 4.82 21.00 21.31
C GLU A 6 5.23 20.50 19.92
N GLN A 7 4.42 19.60 19.35
CA GLN A 7 4.71 19.03 18.04
C GLN A 7 4.81 20.11 16.96
N ASN A 8 3.91 21.11 16.98
CA ASN A 8 3.95 22.25 16.07
C ASN A 8 5.27 23.03 16.14
N THR A 9 5.89 23.16 17.32
CA THR A 9 7.21 23.81 17.44
C THR A 9 8.29 22.97 16.76
N ILE A 10 8.28 21.65 16.99
CA ILE A 10 9.23 20.73 16.36
C ILE A 10 9.07 20.75 14.84
N ASP A 11 7.83 20.72 14.33
CA ASP A 11 7.53 20.74 12.90
C ASP A 11 8.03 22.04 12.25
N ASN A 12 7.82 23.18 12.92
CA ASN A 12 8.34 24.46 12.44
C ASN A 12 9.87 24.52 12.44
N LEU A 13 10.53 23.94 13.45
CA LEU A 13 11.99 23.86 13.48
C LEU A 13 12.51 23.02 12.31
N THR A 14 11.96 21.82 12.14
CA THR A 14 12.28 20.90 11.04
C THR A 14 12.06 21.54 9.67
N ALA A 15 10.92 22.20 9.47
CA ALA A 15 10.57 22.86 8.22
C ALA A 15 11.53 23.99 7.85
N VAL A 16 12.17 24.64 8.83
CA VAL A 16 13.26 25.59 8.54
C VAL A 16 14.48 24.82 8.04
N PHE A 17 14.98 23.81 8.75
CA PHE A 17 16.17 23.05 8.31
C PHE A 17 16.02 22.40 6.94
N GLU A 18 14.82 21.97 6.57
CA GLU A 18 14.52 21.40 5.24
C GLU A 18 14.81 22.40 4.10
N GLN A 19 14.57 23.70 4.32
CA GLN A 19 14.79 24.76 3.33
C GLN A 19 16.28 25.01 3.03
N PHE A 20 17.17 24.66 3.97
CA PHE A 20 18.61 24.92 3.84
C PHE A 20 19.34 23.64 3.46
N SER A 21 19.57 23.44 2.16
CA SER A 21 20.11 22.20 1.58
C SER A 21 21.45 21.72 2.16
N LYS A 22 22.24 22.63 2.75
CA LYS A 22 23.55 22.32 3.36
C LYS A 22 23.48 21.75 4.77
N VAL A 23 22.33 21.78 5.45
CA VAL A 23 22.21 21.27 6.83
C VAL A 23 22.02 19.76 6.83
N ASP A 24 23.02 18.95 7.17
CA ASP A 24 22.86 17.50 7.16
C ASP A 24 22.10 17.00 8.39
N LYS A 25 22.41 17.54 9.57
CA LYS A 25 21.73 17.19 10.82
C LYS A 25 21.59 18.41 11.73
N ALA A 26 20.60 18.35 12.62
CA ALA A 26 20.43 19.27 13.72
C ALA A 26 20.23 18.49 15.02
N PHE A 27 20.87 18.96 16.08
CA PHE A 27 20.82 18.38 17.42
C PHE A 27 20.35 19.43 18.41
N ILE A 28 19.35 19.10 19.20
CA ILE A 28 19.08 19.88 20.41
C ILE A 28 20.08 19.45 21.47
N PHE A 29 20.75 20.41 22.11
CA PHE A 29 21.62 20.16 23.26
C PHE A 29 21.15 20.98 24.47
N GLY A 30 21.95 21.01 25.54
CA GLY A 30 21.63 21.83 26.72
C GLY A 30 20.48 21.29 27.56
N SER A 31 19.63 22.18 28.08
CA SER A 31 18.64 21.84 29.11
C SER A 31 17.51 20.94 28.59
N ARG A 32 17.05 21.20 27.36
CA ARG A 32 15.98 20.46 26.69
C ARG A 32 16.40 19.03 26.35
N ALA A 33 17.63 18.84 25.90
CA ALA A 33 18.18 17.52 25.62
C ALA A 33 18.36 16.67 26.88
N LYS A 34 18.75 17.30 28.00
CA LYS A 34 18.94 16.64 29.30
C LYS A 34 17.65 16.40 30.09
N GLY A 35 16.54 17.01 29.67
CA GLY A 35 15.27 16.92 30.38
C GLY A 35 15.15 17.79 31.63
N ASN A 36 16.09 18.72 31.88
CA ASN A 36 16.07 19.64 33.02
C ASN A 36 15.69 21.09 32.63
N TYR A 37 14.88 21.22 31.57
CA TYR A 37 14.37 22.48 31.04
C TYR A 37 13.19 23.03 31.86
N ARG A 38 12.95 24.34 31.71
CA ARG A 38 11.73 25.04 32.14
C ARG A 38 10.86 25.37 30.92
N PRO A 39 9.57 25.70 31.10
CA PRO A 39 8.68 26.04 29.98
C PRO A 39 9.22 27.17 29.09
N ASP A 40 9.91 28.14 29.68
CA ASP A 40 10.51 29.32 29.05
C ASP A 40 11.96 29.13 28.62
N SER A 41 12.54 27.92 28.76
CA SER A 41 13.93 27.68 28.39
C SER A 41 14.16 27.82 26.89
N ASP A 42 15.30 28.41 26.54
CA ASP A 42 15.80 28.54 25.18
C ASP A 42 15.97 27.16 24.52
N ILE A 43 16.02 27.16 23.18
CA ILE A 43 16.31 25.98 22.37
C ILE A 43 17.72 26.11 21.82
N ASP A 44 18.66 25.43 22.47
CA ASP A 44 20.04 25.31 22.00
C ASP A 44 20.12 24.27 20.88
N ILE A 45 20.48 24.69 19.66
CA ILE A 45 20.59 23.81 18.50
C ILE A 45 22.00 23.89 17.91
N ALA A 46 22.61 22.73 17.73
CA ALA A 46 23.83 22.56 16.94
C ALA A 46 23.47 21.93 15.60
N ILE A 47 23.89 22.54 14.50
CA ILE A 47 23.74 22.00 13.14
C ILE A 47 25.09 21.61 12.57
N ASN A 48 25.12 20.58 11.74
CA ASN A 48 26.31 20.23 10.96
C ASN A 48 25.94 20.09 9.48
N GLY A 49 26.94 20.20 8.61
CA GLY A 49 26.77 19.97 7.19
C GLY A 49 27.83 20.66 6.34
N GLN A 50 27.86 20.33 5.04
CA GLN A 50 28.94 20.79 4.16
C GLN A 50 28.88 22.30 3.93
N ASP A 51 29.97 23.00 4.25
CA ASP A 51 30.21 24.41 3.90
C ASP A 51 29.10 25.39 4.34
N ILE A 52 28.53 25.17 5.53
CA ILE A 52 27.58 26.10 6.15
C ILE A 52 28.32 27.37 6.57
N ASN A 53 28.00 28.49 5.93
CA ASN A 53 28.65 29.78 6.19
C ASN A 53 27.83 30.67 7.16
N THR A 54 28.40 31.80 7.56
CA THR A 54 27.74 32.74 8.49
C THR A 54 26.43 33.30 7.95
N ASP A 55 26.35 33.59 6.65
CA ASP A 55 25.15 34.14 6.03
C ASP A 55 23.97 33.16 6.09
N GLU A 56 24.24 31.86 5.96
CA GLU A 56 23.24 30.81 6.11
C GLU A 56 22.76 30.66 7.55
N ILE A 57 23.65 30.79 8.53
CA ILE A 57 23.27 30.81 9.96
C ILE A 57 22.37 32.02 10.25
N ILE A 58 22.70 33.20 9.72
CA ILE A 58 21.87 34.41 9.86
C ILE A 58 20.51 34.18 9.19
N ALA A 59 20.48 33.67 7.97
CA ALA A 59 19.24 33.41 7.24
C ALA A 59 18.35 32.38 7.96
N MET A 60 18.92 31.30 8.51
CA MET A 60 18.18 30.34 9.34
C MET A 60 17.61 31.01 10.60
N THR A 61 18.39 31.86 11.27
CA THR A 61 17.94 32.59 12.46
C THR A 61 16.75 33.48 12.14
N ILE A 62 16.79 34.22 11.04
CA ILE A 62 15.65 35.04 10.55
C ILE A 62 14.45 34.14 10.25
N ALA A 63 14.65 33.02 9.54
CA ALA A 63 13.57 32.10 9.21
C ALA A 63 12.89 31.51 10.46
N PHE A 64 13.64 31.27 11.54
CA PHE A 64 13.08 30.87 12.83
C PHE A 64 12.25 31.98 13.49
N GLU A 65 12.72 33.23 13.44
CA GLU A 65 11.98 34.38 13.98
C GLU A 65 10.65 34.59 13.23
N GLU A 66 10.65 34.43 11.90
CA GLU A 66 9.46 34.53 11.06
C GLU A 66 8.39 33.47 11.38
N LYS A 67 8.78 32.32 11.96
CA LYS A 67 7.83 31.31 12.45
C LYS A 67 7.05 31.75 13.70
N GLY A 68 7.45 32.83 14.36
CA GLY A 68 6.78 33.33 15.56
C GLY A 68 6.83 32.35 16.73
N LEU A 69 7.93 31.61 16.87
CA LEU A 69 8.08 30.60 17.92
C LEU A 69 8.17 31.26 19.31
N PRO A 70 7.55 30.66 20.35
CA PRO A 70 7.52 31.25 21.69
C PRO A 70 8.86 31.16 22.43
N HIS A 71 9.81 30.37 21.91
CA HIS A 71 11.10 30.12 22.53
C HIS A 71 12.20 30.78 21.70
N LYS A 72 13.19 31.36 22.37
CA LYS A 72 14.40 31.83 21.73
C LYS A 72 15.21 30.63 21.23
N ILE A 73 15.78 30.75 20.04
CA ILE A 73 16.59 29.71 19.39
C ILE A 73 18.03 30.20 19.32
N ASP A 74 18.93 29.42 19.90
CA ASP A 74 20.36 29.66 19.85
C ASP A 74 20.98 28.63 18.91
N LEU A 75 21.33 29.07 17.69
CA LEU A 75 21.84 28.22 16.62
C LEU A 75 23.37 28.28 16.54
N LEU A 76 24.03 27.12 16.59
CA LEU A 76 25.47 26.97 16.43
C LEU A 76 25.80 26.08 15.24
N ASN A 77 26.82 26.45 14.48
CA ASN A 77 27.44 25.56 13.51
C ASN A 77 28.45 24.65 14.23
N TYR A 78 28.10 23.37 14.38
CA TYR A 78 28.90 22.36 15.07
C TYR A 78 30.31 22.23 14.47
N ASP A 79 30.41 22.28 13.14
CA ASP A 79 31.67 22.02 12.43
C ASP A 79 32.71 23.12 12.71
N THR A 80 32.27 24.35 12.99
CA THR A 80 33.13 25.50 13.28
C THR A 80 33.41 25.73 14.77
N ILE A 81 32.86 24.90 15.68
CA ILE A 81 33.15 25.02 17.11
C ILE A 81 34.62 24.70 17.38
N ASN A 82 35.35 25.69 17.89
CA ASN A 82 36.77 25.56 18.28
C ASN A 82 36.97 25.12 19.74
N GLU A 83 35.93 25.18 20.58
CA GLU A 83 35.98 24.80 22.00
C GLU A 83 35.70 23.30 22.17
N PRO A 84 36.71 22.46 22.51
CA PRO A 84 36.53 21.02 22.58
C PRO A 84 35.53 20.60 23.65
N ALA A 85 35.51 21.28 24.80
CA ALA A 85 34.58 20.98 25.89
C ALA A 85 33.11 21.16 25.48
N LEU A 86 32.83 22.07 24.56
CA LEU A 86 31.48 22.27 24.03
C LEU A 86 31.12 21.17 23.01
N LYS A 87 32.04 20.78 22.12
CA LYS A 87 31.83 19.63 21.21
C LYS A 87 31.57 18.35 21.99
N ASP A 88 32.42 18.03 22.97
CA ASP A 88 32.26 16.86 23.84
C ASP A 88 30.91 16.88 24.59
N HIS A 89 30.46 18.07 24.98
CA HIS A 89 29.16 18.24 25.60
C HIS A 89 28.01 17.90 24.66
N ILE A 90 28.03 18.46 23.45
CA ILE A 90 27.02 18.23 22.41
C ILE A 90 27.01 16.75 22.04
N ASP A 91 28.17 16.11 21.86
CA ASP A 91 28.26 14.70 21.49
C ASP A 91 27.68 13.79 22.58
N ARG A 92 27.87 14.15 23.85
CA ARG A 92 27.41 13.34 24.98
C ARG A 92 25.93 13.50 25.27
N VAL A 93 25.37 14.70 25.11
CA VAL A 93 23.99 15.00 25.54
C VAL A 93 23.05 15.39 24.42
N GLY A 94 23.57 15.66 23.23
CA GLY A 94 22.81 16.09 22.07
C GLY A 94 21.84 15.01 21.64
N VAL A 95 20.63 15.43 21.28
CA VAL A 95 19.60 14.53 20.76
C VAL A 95 19.18 15.02 19.38
N GLU A 96 19.18 14.10 18.42
CA GLU A 96 18.86 14.40 17.02
C GLU A 96 17.42 14.93 16.89
N LEU A 97 17.34 16.15 16.36
CA LEU A 97 16.10 16.83 16.01
C LEU A 97 15.74 16.58 14.55
N TYR A 98 16.74 16.68 13.68
CA TYR A 98 16.59 16.60 12.23
C TYR A 98 17.79 15.89 11.60
N ARG A 99 17.53 15.10 10.56
CA ARG A 99 18.54 14.56 9.66
C ARG A 99 17.96 14.57 8.25
N ARG A 100 18.72 15.13 7.32
CA ARG A 100 18.34 15.25 5.92
C ARG A 100 18.21 13.89 5.26
N TRP A 101 17.18 13.74 4.42
CA TRP A 101 17.08 12.59 3.55
C TRP A 101 18.19 12.62 2.50
N THR A 102 18.82 11.48 2.27
CA THR A 102 19.98 11.37 1.39
C THR A 102 19.61 10.67 0.10
N LYS A 103 20.00 11.24 -1.03
CA LYS A 103 19.75 10.67 -2.35
C LYS A 103 20.76 9.55 -2.66
N PHE A 104 20.25 8.40 -3.10
CA PHE A 104 21.03 7.25 -3.53
C PHE A 104 20.55 6.73 -4.88
N LYS A 105 21.40 6.02 -5.62
CA LYS A 105 20.95 5.09 -6.66
C LYS A 105 20.68 3.72 -6.04
N MET A 106 19.71 3.01 -6.58
CA MET A 106 19.33 1.68 -6.09
C MET A 106 20.51 0.69 -6.14
N VAL A 107 21.37 0.79 -7.15
CA VAL A 107 22.60 -0.01 -7.28
C VAL A 107 23.55 0.09 -6.07
N ASP A 108 23.55 1.21 -5.37
CA ASP A 108 24.43 1.47 -4.24
C ASP A 108 23.88 0.88 -2.93
N ILE A 109 22.56 0.66 -2.85
CA ILE A 109 21.89 0.27 -1.60
C ILE A 109 21.38 -1.16 -1.57
N ILE A 110 21.18 -1.81 -2.72
CA ILE A 110 20.74 -3.20 -2.81
C ILE A 110 21.49 -4.03 -3.86
N ASP A 111 21.47 -5.35 -3.65
CA ASP A 111 21.69 -6.35 -4.70
C ASP A 111 20.36 -6.96 -5.12
N LEU A 112 20.18 -7.11 -6.43
CA LEU A 112 19.06 -7.83 -7.03
C LEU A 112 19.49 -9.21 -7.48
N GLU A 113 19.01 -10.25 -6.81
CA GLU A 113 19.37 -11.63 -7.08
C GLU A 113 18.30 -12.32 -7.91
N TYR A 114 18.73 -13.16 -8.86
CA TYR A 114 17.79 -13.94 -9.68
C TYR A 114 17.20 -15.09 -8.88
N GLY A 115 15.91 -15.36 -9.10
CA GLY A 115 15.32 -16.64 -8.72
C GLY A 115 15.92 -17.82 -9.49
N LYS A 116 15.53 -19.04 -9.09
CA LYS A 116 16.03 -20.30 -9.65
C LYS A 116 14.88 -21.19 -10.12
N SER A 117 15.15 -22.09 -11.06
CA SER A 117 14.16 -23.10 -11.43
C SER A 117 13.84 -24.00 -10.23
N LEU A 118 12.56 -24.32 -10.06
CA LEU A 118 12.05 -25.20 -9.01
C LEU A 118 10.94 -26.07 -9.60
N LEU A 119 10.94 -27.36 -9.25
CA LEU A 119 9.92 -28.32 -9.68
C LEU A 119 8.91 -28.56 -8.55
N ASN A 120 7.71 -29.02 -8.89
CA ASN A 120 6.69 -29.52 -7.95
C ASN A 120 6.24 -28.55 -6.84
N TYR A 121 6.39 -27.24 -7.02
CA TYR A 121 6.01 -26.23 -6.01
C TYR A 121 4.50 -25.95 -5.90
N ARG A 122 3.66 -26.52 -6.78
CA ARG A 122 2.23 -26.19 -6.85
C ARG A 122 1.35 -26.93 -5.84
N ASN A 123 1.94 -27.77 -4.99
CA ASN A 123 1.19 -28.71 -4.17
C ASN A 123 0.70 -28.16 -2.82
N GLU A 124 0.80 -26.84 -2.57
CA GLU A 124 0.37 -26.10 -1.35
C GLU A 124 0.72 -26.71 0.03
N THR A 125 1.60 -27.69 0.07
CA THR A 125 1.96 -28.50 1.25
C THR A 125 3.36 -28.22 1.76
N GLY A 126 4.13 -27.42 1.04
CA GLY A 126 5.52 -27.09 1.39
C GLY A 126 5.61 -26.07 2.52
N LYS A 127 6.75 -26.07 3.22
CA LYS A 127 6.99 -25.20 4.37
C LYS A 127 7.19 -23.70 4.02
N TYR A 128 7.73 -23.40 2.85
CA TYR A 128 8.15 -22.06 2.44
C TYR A 128 7.37 -21.61 1.21
N ASP A 129 7.03 -20.32 1.17
CA ASP A 129 6.31 -19.74 0.04
C ASP A 129 7.22 -19.65 -1.20
N VAL A 130 6.64 -19.94 -2.36
CA VAL A 130 7.32 -19.80 -3.67
C VAL A 130 6.70 -18.63 -4.41
N PHE A 131 7.55 -17.69 -4.83
CA PHE A 131 7.13 -16.48 -5.53
C PHE A 131 7.57 -16.49 -7.00
N GLY A 132 6.71 -15.96 -7.86
CA GLY A 132 7.00 -15.63 -9.26
C GLY A 132 6.74 -14.15 -9.54
N THR A 133 6.47 -13.81 -10.81
CA THR A 133 6.28 -12.42 -11.25
C THR A 133 5.12 -11.69 -10.55
N ASN A 134 4.02 -12.41 -10.30
CA ASN A 134 2.76 -11.87 -9.80
C ASN A 134 2.44 -12.38 -8.39
N GLY A 135 3.46 -12.72 -7.62
CA GLY A 135 3.32 -13.07 -6.20
C GLY A 135 3.47 -14.55 -5.93
N LYS A 136 2.81 -15.00 -4.86
CA LYS A 136 2.89 -16.39 -4.40
C LYS A 136 2.21 -17.33 -5.40
N ILE A 137 2.96 -18.32 -5.88
CA ILE A 137 2.54 -19.30 -6.90
C ILE A 137 2.52 -20.74 -6.35
N GLY A 138 2.86 -20.92 -5.08
CA GLY A 138 2.89 -22.23 -4.43
C GLY A 138 3.77 -22.26 -3.19
N THR A 139 4.25 -23.44 -2.86
CA THR A 139 5.02 -23.75 -1.65
C THR A 139 6.10 -24.79 -1.91
N SER A 140 7.19 -24.77 -1.16
CA SER A 140 8.33 -25.71 -1.27
C SER A 140 8.90 -26.04 0.11
N ASP A 141 9.57 -27.18 0.24
CA ASP A 141 10.39 -27.48 1.42
C ASP A 141 11.81 -26.90 1.33
N GLU A 142 12.15 -26.31 0.18
CA GLU A 142 13.39 -25.58 -0.05
C GLU A 142 13.14 -24.07 -0.01
N TYR A 143 14.13 -23.32 0.50
CA TYR A 143 14.16 -21.86 0.44
C TYR A 143 15.44 -21.39 -0.26
N ILE A 144 15.39 -20.24 -0.91
CA ILE A 144 16.55 -19.60 -1.55
C ILE A 144 17.17 -18.51 -0.66
N TYR A 145 16.34 -17.90 0.20
CA TYR A 145 16.75 -16.82 1.09
C TYR A 145 15.92 -16.86 2.37
N ASP A 146 16.55 -16.58 3.51
CA ASP A 146 15.99 -16.78 4.86
C ASP A 146 15.72 -15.48 5.64
N LYS A 147 16.04 -14.33 5.06
CA LYS A 147 15.76 -13.01 5.64
C LYS A 147 14.59 -12.34 4.92
N PRO A 148 13.91 -11.36 5.55
CA PRO A 148 12.90 -10.57 4.85
C PRO A 148 13.48 -9.87 3.63
N SER A 149 12.71 -9.81 2.56
CA SER A 149 13.19 -9.33 1.25
C SER A 149 12.03 -8.86 0.38
N VAL A 150 12.32 -7.87 -0.45
CA VAL A 150 11.42 -7.41 -1.50
C VAL A 150 11.61 -8.30 -2.72
N ILE A 151 10.50 -8.76 -3.30
CA ILE A 151 10.46 -9.60 -4.49
C ILE A 151 9.88 -8.76 -5.61
N ILE A 152 10.58 -8.69 -6.74
CA ILE A 152 10.24 -7.81 -7.86
C ILE A 152 9.99 -8.68 -9.08
N GLY A 153 8.77 -8.60 -9.63
CA GLY A 153 8.41 -9.27 -10.87
C GLY A 153 9.29 -8.80 -12.03
N ARG A 154 9.82 -9.76 -12.80
CA ARG A 154 10.76 -9.47 -13.90
C ARG A 154 10.14 -9.71 -15.27
N LYS A 155 9.39 -10.80 -15.46
CA LYS A 155 8.91 -11.22 -16.79
C LYS A 155 7.40 -11.38 -16.80
N GLY A 156 6.72 -10.74 -17.76
CA GLY A 156 5.28 -10.88 -17.98
C GLY A 156 4.59 -9.55 -18.20
N ALA A 157 3.36 -9.59 -18.72
CA ALA A 157 2.55 -8.41 -19.01
C ALA A 157 2.27 -7.55 -17.76
N TYR A 158 2.13 -8.21 -16.61
CA TYR A 158 2.03 -7.58 -15.31
C TYR A 158 3.21 -8.06 -14.46
N ARG A 159 3.85 -7.13 -13.76
CA ARG A 159 4.98 -7.35 -12.85
C ARG A 159 4.68 -6.62 -11.55
N GLU A 160 4.71 -7.35 -10.45
CA GLU A 160 4.34 -6.81 -9.15
C GLU A 160 5.48 -6.91 -8.13
N THR A 161 5.39 -6.04 -7.13
CA THR A 161 6.25 -6.04 -5.94
C THR A 161 5.57 -6.80 -4.82
N HIS A 162 6.30 -7.72 -4.21
CA HIS A 162 5.86 -8.49 -3.04
C HIS A 162 6.89 -8.41 -1.92
N LEU A 163 6.46 -8.74 -0.71
CA LEU A 163 7.31 -8.83 0.47
C LEU A 163 7.20 -10.23 1.04
N SER A 164 8.35 -10.87 1.28
CA SER A 164 8.40 -12.02 2.18
C SER A 164 8.94 -11.61 3.54
N LYS A 165 8.21 -11.92 4.61
CA LYS A 165 8.64 -11.72 6.01
C LYS A 165 9.37 -12.95 6.59
N LYS A 166 9.39 -14.07 5.86
CA LYS A 166 9.87 -15.40 6.30
C LYS A 166 10.77 -16.01 5.21
N PRO A 167 11.51 -17.09 5.49
CA PRO A 167 12.23 -17.81 4.44
C PRO A 167 11.33 -18.21 3.27
N PHE A 168 11.83 -18.06 2.06
CA PHE A 168 11.05 -18.17 0.82
C PHE A 168 11.90 -18.67 -0.35
N PHE A 169 11.24 -19.04 -1.44
CA PHE A 169 11.86 -19.35 -2.71
C PHE A 169 11.35 -18.39 -3.81
N VAL A 170 12.19 -18.07 -4.78
CA VAL A 170 11.81 -17.26 -5.95
C VAL A 170 12.18 -18.01 -7.22
N ILE A 171 11.26 -18.09 -8.17
CA ILE A 171 11.52 -18.68 -9.48
C ILE A 171 12.17 -17.69 -10.45
N ASP A 172 12.70 -18.18 -11.57
CA ASP A 172 13.53 -17.42 -12.52
C ASP A 172 12.82 -16.23 -13.22
N THR A 173 11.52 -16.04 -12.96
CA THR A 173 10.70 -14.93 -13.48
C THR A 173 10.66 -13.70 -12.57
N ALA A 174 11.34 -13.73 -11.41
CA ALA A 174 11.40 -12.61 -10.47
C ALA A 174 12.79 -12.44 -9.85
N PHE A 175 13.01 -11.27 -9.28
CA PHE A 175 14.17 -10.93 -8.46
C PHE A 175 13.82 -10.93 -6.98
N TYR A 176 14.83 -11.06 -6.12
CA TYR A 176 14.73 -10.71 -4.70
C TYR A 176 15.87 -9.78 -4.28
N THR A 177 15.62 -8.93 -3.30
CA THR A 177 16.60 -7.94 -2.83
C THR A 177 17.45 -8.47 -1.68
N LYS A 178 18.72 -8.04 -1.64
CA LYS A 178 19.58 -8.08 -0.46
C LYS A 178 20.09 -6.68 -0.17
N ASN A 179 20.07 -6.26 1.09
CA ASN A 179 20.57 -4.93 1.47
C ASN A 179 22.10 -4.91 1.39
N LYS A 180 22.66 -3.87 0.76
CA LYS A 180 24.10 -3.59 0.76
C LYS A 180 24.54 -2.74 1.94
N ILE A 181 23.65 -1.87 2.40
CA ILE A 181 23.89 -0.94 3.51
C ILE A 181 23.18 -1.41 4.76
N VAL A 182 23.71 -1.02 5.92
CA VAL A 182 23.13 -1.34 7.24
C VAL A 182 21.87 -0.52 7.51
N ASP A 183 21.87 0.76 7.09
CA ASP A 183 20.80 1.72 7.38
C ASP A 183 19.66 1.69 6.33
N LEU A 184 19.17 0.48 6.01
CA LEU A 184 18.05 0.26 5.10
C LEU A 184 17.02 -0.68 5.70
N ASP A 185 15.83 -0.18 5.95
CA ASP A 185 14.69 -1.00 6.35
C ASP A 185 14.01 -1.62 5.12
N VAL A 186 13.88 -2.94 5.12
CA VAL A 186 13.34 -3.69 3.97
C VAL A 186 11.83 -3.52 3.79
N PHE A 187 11.09 -3.23 4.86
CA PHE A 187 9.66 -2.95 4.78
C PHE A 187 9.43 -1.56 4.18
N PHE A 188 10.26 -0.57 4.56
CA PHE A 188 10.28 0.73 3.90
C PHE A 188 10.58 0.58 2.41
N LEU A 189 11.61 -0.19 2.06
CA LEU A 189 11.97 -0.47 0.67
C LEU A 189 10.81 -1.11 -0.10
N TYR A 190 10.07 -2.05 0.51
CA TYR A 190 8.87 -2.64 -0.08
C TYR A 190 7.82 -1.57 -0.41
N TYR A 191 7.47 -0.72 0.55
CA TYR A 191 6.47 0.34 0.32
C TYR A 191 6.93 1.36 -0.72
N TRP A 192 8.22 1.67 -0.74
CA TRP A 192 8.79 2.52 -1.77
C TRP A 192 8.62 1.88 -3.17
N PHE A 193 8.94 0.59 -3.32
CA PHE A 193 8.74 -0.14 -4.58
C PHE A 193 7.25 -0.33 -4.95
N LYS A 194 6.33 -0.27 -3.99
CA LYS A 194 4.88 -0.27 -4.28
C LYS A 194 4.39 1.07 -4.84
N ASN A 195 5.13 2.15 -4.60
CA ASN A 195 4.80 3.48 -5.10
C ASN A 195 5.39 3.78 -6.49
N ILE A 196 6.26 2.91 -7.01
CA ILE A 196 6.80 3.04 -8.36
C ILE A 196 6.07 2.08 -9.31
N ASN A 197 5.90 2.50 -10.57
CA ASN A 197 5.34 1.63 -11.60
C ASN A 197 6.45 0.82 -12.30
N ILE A 198 6.75 -0.37 -11.77
CA ILE A 198 7.73 -1.30 -12.39
C ILE A 198 7.33 -1.69 -13.82
N ASN A 199 6.05 -1.60 -14.17
CA ASN A 199 5.60 -1.97 -15.51
C ASN A 199 6.06 -0.97 -16.58
N ASP A 200 6.41 0.26 -16.20
CA ASP A 200 7.00 1.28 -17.10
C ASP A 200 8.49 1.03 -17.36
N MET A 201 9.13 0.17 -16.57
CA MET A 201 10.50 -0.31 -16.77
C MET A 201 10.46 -1.51 -17.73
N ASP A 202 10.34 -1.22 -19.03
CA ASP A 202 10.32 -2.22 -20.08
C ASP A 202 11.56 -2.13 -20.97
N SER A 203 12.32 -3.22 -20.98
CA SER A 203 13.50 -3.42 -21.82
C SER A 203 13.19 -3.56 -23.32
N GLY A 204 11.92 -3.49 -23.73
CA GLY A 204 11.49 -3.50 -25.14
C GLY A 204 11.43 -4.90 -25.76
N SER A 205 11.39 -5.95 -24.94
CA SER A 205 11.25 -7.33 -25.40
C SER A 205 9.81 -7.70 -25.77
N ALA A 206 9.63 -8.67 -26.67
CA ALA A 206 8.30 -9.14 -27.10
C ALA A 206 7.41 -9.64 -25.94
N ILE A 207 8.05 -10.11 -24.86
CA ILE A 207 7.41 -10.30 -23.55
C ILE A 207 7.95 -9.19 -22.66
N PRO A 208 7.11 -8.29 -22.11
CA PRO A 208 7.56 -7.21 -21.26
C PRO A 208 8.45 -7.71 -20.12
N SER A 209 9.61 -7.08 -19.97
CA SER A 209 10.61 -7.50 -19.00
C SER A 209 11.29 -6.31 -18.36
N THR A 210 11.36 -6.31 -17.04
CA THR A 210 12.18 -5.38 -16.26
C THR A 210 13.59 -5.94 -16.16
N SER A 211 14.56 -5.17 -16.64
CA SER A 211 15.97 -5.52 -16.51
C SER A 211 16.49 -5.14 -15.12
N ARG A 212 17.59 -5.77 -14.69
CA ARG A 212 18.25 -5.41 -13.44
C ARG A 212 18.78 -3.97 -13.49
N ASP A 213 19.29 -3.55 -14.64
CA ASP A 213 19.93 -2.25 -14.83
C ASP A 213 18.92 -1.10 -14.72
N GLU A 214 17.69 -1.29 -15.22
CA GLU A 214 16.61 -0.32 -15.04
C GLU A 214 16.27 -0.10 -13.57
N VAL A 215 16.18 -1.18 -12.78
CA VAL A 215 15.91 -1.06 -11.33
C VAL A 215 17.10 -0.40 -10.61
N TYR A 216 18.32 -0.71 -11.04
CA TYR A 216 19.54 -0.15 -10.48
C TYR A 216 19.75 1.34 -10.75
N ASP A 217 19.23 1.85 -11.87
CA ASP A 217 19.33 3.28 -12.22
C ASP A 217 18.32 4.16 -11.47
N VAL A 218 17.29 3.57 -10.84
CA VAL A 218 16.30 4.36 -10.11
C VAL A 218 16.93 5.05 -8.91
N GLU A 219 16.59 6.33 -8.75
CA GLU A 219 17.02 7.15 -7.63
C GLU A 219 15.99 7.08 -6.49
N ILE A 220 16.49 6.96 -5.26
CA ILE A 220 15.70 6.96 -4.04
C ILE A 220 16.23 8.03 -3.08
N ASN A 221 15.33 8.81 -2.50
CA ASN A 221 15.67 9.69 -1.39
C ASN A 221 15.40 8.95 -0.08
N LEU A 222 16.45 8.54 0.61
CA LEU A 222 16.37 7.66 1.76
C LEU A 222 16.29 8.48 3.06
N PRO A 223 15.22 8.31 3.88
CA PRO A 223 15.14 8.88 5.20
C PRO A 223 16.18 8.27 6.16
N PRO A 224 16.40 8.89 7.33
CA PRO A 224 17.06 8.22 8.45
C PRO A 224 16.37 6.89 8.81
N LEU A 225 17.13 5.88 9.25
CA LEU A 225 16.60 4.54 9.54
C LEU A 225 15.42 4.54 10.53
N SER A 226 15.44 5.42 11.53
CA SER A 226 14.35 5.58 12.49
C SER A 226 13.05 6.03 11.83
N GLU A 227 13.14 6.94 10.86
CA GLU A 227 12.01 7.43 10.08
C GLU A 227 11.54 6.38 9.07
N GLN A 228 12.46 5.68 8.39
CA GLN A 228 12.12 4.53 7.54
C GLN A 228 11.29 3.50 8.31
N THR A 229 11.73 3.15 9.52
CA THR A 229 11.04 2.19 10.40
C THR A 229 9.66 2.69 10.81
N ALA A 230 9.54 3.98 11.15
CA ALA A 230 8.26 4.58 11.56
C ALA A 230 7.24 4.61 10.41
N ILE A 231 7.69 4.99 9.21
CA ILE A 231 6.87 4.96 7.98
C ILE A 231 6.43 3.52 7.71
N ALA A 232 7.38 2.58 7.66
CA ALA A 232 7.10 1.19 7.36
C ALA A 232 6.17 0.53 8.38
N SER A 233 6.35 0.80 9.67
CA SER A 233 5.48 0.30 10.75
C SER A 233 4.04 0.81 10.60
N THR A 234 3.87 2.07 10.22
CA THR A 234 2.54 2.68 10.03
C THR A 234 1.82 2.01 8.85
N LEU A 235 2.50 1.89 7.71
CA LEU A 235 1.93 1.26 6.51
C LEU A 235 1.68 -0.24 6.73
N SER A 236 2.60 -0.96 7.39
CA SER A 236 2.43 -2.37 7.73
C SER A 236 1.23 -2.62 8.62
N SER A 237 0.97 -1.72 9.58
CA SER A 237 -0.20 -1.83 10.46
C SER A 237 -1.52 -1.69 9.71
N LEU A 238 -1.54 -0.87 8.65
CA LEU A 238 -2.70 -0.72 7.78
C LEU A 238 -2.91 -1.96 6.91
N ASP A 239 -1.84 -2.49 6.30
CA ASP A 239 -1.92 -3.73 5.51
C ASP A 239 -2.37 -4.93 6.35
N ASP A 240 -1.81 -5.07 7.56
CA ASP A 240 -2.21 -6.14 8.49
C ASP A 240 -3.71 -6.01 8.87
N LYS A 241 -4.23 -4.79 8.97
CA LYS A 241 -5.66 -4.54 9.20
C LYS A 241 -6.53 -4.88 7.99
N ILE A 242 -6.07 -4.56 6.77
CA ILE A 242 -6.77 -4.92 5.53
C ILE A 242 -6.88 -6.45 5.41
N ASP A 243 -5.77 -7.16 5.65
CA ASP A 243 -5.75 -8.62 5.62
C ASP A 243 -6.66 -9.24 6.69
N LEU A 244 -6.65 -8.71 7.91
CA LEU A 244 -7.59 -9.13 8.96
C LEU A 244 -9.06 -8.96 8.55
N LEU A 245 -9.42 -7.80 7.99
CA LEU A 245 -10.79 -7.52 7.54
C LEU A 245 -11.22 -8.46 6.41
N ASN A 246 -10.33 -8.73 5.44
CA ASN A 246 -10.63 -9.68 4.36
C ASN A 246 -10.88 -11.11 4.89
N ARG A 247 -10.09 -11.56 5.88
CA ARG A 247 -10.32 -12.86 6.53
C ARG A 247 -11.63 -12.90 7.31
N GLN A 248 -11.98 -11.80 7.98
CA GLN A 248 -13.27 -11.67 8.68
C GLN A 248 -14.43 -11.73 7.71
N ASN A 249 -14.39 -10.98 6.60
CA ASN A 249 -15.41 -11.02 5.56
C ASN A 249 -15.62 -12.45 5.03
N LYS A 250 -14.53 -13.15 4.69
CA LYS A 250 -14.60 -14.55 4.25
C LYS A 250 -15.24 -15.47 5.29
N THR A 251 -14.94 -15.26 6.58
CA THR A 251 -15.55 -16.05 7.67
C THR A 251 -17.03 -15.75 7.81
N LEU A 252 -17.43 -14.48 7.69
CA LEU A 252 -18.83 -14.06 7.74
C LEU A 252 -19.63 -14.63 6.57
N GLU A 253 -19.07 -14.64 5.37
CA GLU A 253 -19.68 -15.26 4.19
C GLU A 253 -19.92 -16.76 4.43
N GLN A 254 -18.91 -17.49 4.93
CA GLN A 254 -19.04 -18.92 5.25
C GLN A 254 -20.08 -19.20 6.33
N LEU A 255 -20.16 -18.34 7.36
CA LEU A 255 -21.18 -18.44 8.40
C LEU A 255 -22.58 -18.18 7.84
N ALA A 256 -22.73 -17.16 7.00
CA ALA A 256 -23.99 -16.87 6.32
C ALA A 256 -24.46 -18.04 5.46
N GLU A 257 -23.55 -18.65 4.70
CA GLU A 257 -23.85 -19.85 3.90
C GLU A 257 -24.27 -21.03 4.79
N THR A 258 -23.57 -21.26 5.90
CA THR A 258 -23.88 -22.34 6.86
C THR A 258 -25.27 -22.14 7.48
N ILE A 259 -25.58 -20.91 7.91
CA ILE A 259 -26.88 -20.56 8.48
C ILE A 259 -27.98 -20.73 7.43
N PHE A 260 -27.76 -20.28 6.20
CA PHE A 260 -28.70 -20.47 5.10
C PHE A 260 -29.01 -21.95 4.88
N ARG A 261 -27.98 -22.81 4.79
CA ARG A 261 -28.15 -24.27 4.66
C ARG A 261 -28.88 -24.90 5.85
N SER A 262 -28.72 -24.34 7.05
CA SER A 262 -29.43 -24.80 8.26
C SER A 262 -30.91 -24.40 8.26
N PHE A 263 -31.26 -23.22 7.75
CA PHE A 263 -32.65 -22.77 7.64
C PHE A 263 -33.39 -23.41 6.46
N PHE A 264 -32.65 -23.71 5.38
CA PHE A 264 -33.16 -24.34 4.18
C PHE A 264 -32.43 -25.68 3.94
N PRO A 265 -32.66 -26.69 4.78
CA PRO A 265 -32.06 -28.00 4.57
C PRO A 265 -32.58 -28.59 3.26
N MET A 266 -31.70 -29.23 2.48
CA MET A 266 -32.13 -30.02 1.33
C MET A 266 -32.92 -31.24 1.82
N THR A 267 -34.24 -31.15 1.80
CA THR A 267 -35.11 -32.30 2.08
C THR A 267 -35.07 -33.28 0.91
N THR A 268 -35.08 -34.57 1.23
CA THR A 268 -35.21 -35.66 0.25
C THR A 268 -36.54 -36.39 0.41
N GLU A 269 -37.40 -35.93 1.31
CA GLU A 269 -38.74 -36.49 1.49
C GLU A 269 -39.65 -35.97 0.38
N GLU A 270 -40.16 -36.87 -0.47
CA GLU A 270 -41.01 -36.53 -1.62
C GLU A 270 -42.23 -35.67 -1.25
N ASN A 271 -42.75 -35.79 -0.02
CA ASN A 271 -43.92 -35.04 0.45
C ASN A 271 -43.66 -33.55 0.72
N ASP A 272 -42.40 -33.15 0.89
CA ASP A 272 -42.00 -31.75 1.12
C ASP A 272 -41.55 -31.04 -0.17
N ILE A 273 -41.47 -31.78 -1.28
CA ILE A 273 -41.07 -31.24 -2.59
C ILE A 273 -42.32 -30.75 -3.31
N VAL A 274 -42.36 -29.46 -3.58
CA VAL A 274 -43.44 -28.81 -4.33
C VAL A 274 -42.92 -28.19 -5.61
N GLU A 275 -43.74 -28.19 -6.66
CA GLU A 275 -43.39 -27.46 -7.88
C GLU A 275 -43.46 -25.94 -7.62
N LEU A 276 -42.40 -25.24 -8.01
CA LEU A 276 -42.30 -23.78 -7.83
C LEU A 276 -43.43 -23.04 -8.57
N SER A 277 -43.91 -23.59 -9.70
CA SER A 277 -45.07 -23.10 -10.47
C SER A 277 -46.37 -23.00 -9.67
N ASN A 278 -46.49 -23.72 -8.55
CA ASN A 278 -47.64 -23.60 -7.66
C ASN A 278 -47.64 -22.31 -6.83
N TYR A 279 -46.49 -21.63 -6.72
CA TYR A 279 -46.30 -20.47 -5.84
C TYR A 279 -45.88 -19.21 -6.59
N VAL A 280 -45.26 -19.35 -7.77
CA VAL A 280 -44.80 -18.20 -8.56
C VAL A 280 -45.23 -18.33 -10.02
N GLU A 281 -45.57 -17.20 -10.63
CA GLU A 281 -45.71 -17.11 -12.08
C GLU A 281 -44.37 -16.65 -12.67
N CYS A 282 -43.73 -17.51 -13.46
CA CYS A 282 -42.52 -17.14 -14.19
C CYS A 282 -42.90 -16.38 -15.47
N ILE A 283 -42.50 -15.11 -15.56
CA ILE A 283 -42.79 -14.25 -16.71
C ILE A 283 -41.48 -13.91 -17.43
N ASN A 284 -41.38 -14.29 -18.70
CA ASN A 284 -40.24 -13.91 -19.53
C ASN A 284 -40.24 -12.40 -19.84
N GLY A 285 -39.03 -11.85 -19.90
CA GLY A 285 -38.80 -10.47 -20.32
C GLY A 285 -39.19 -10.18 -21.77
N VAL A 286 -38.90 -8.97 -22.22
CA VAL A 286 -39.15 -8.54 -23.61
C VAL A 286 -37.88 -8.69 -24.45
N SER A 287 -38.03 -9.23 -25.65
CA SER A 287 -37.02 -9.06 -26.70
C SER A 287 -37.17 -7.69 -27.34
N TYR A 288 -36.06 -7.05 -27.66
CA TYR A 288 -36.05 -5.69 -28.21
C TYR A 288 -35.06 -5.57 -29.37
N LYS A 289 -35.29 -4.57 -30.23
CA LYS A 289 -34.33 -4.10 -31.23
C LYS A 289 -33.64 -2.85 -30.72
N SER A 290 -32.42 -2.58 -31.18
CA SER A 290 -31.69 -1.36 -30.80
C SER A 290 -32.46 -0.08 -31.13
N SER A 291 -33.31 -0.09 -32.16
CA SER A 291 -34.19 1.03 -32.51
C SER A 291 -35.30 1.33 -31.49
N GLU A 292 -35.54 0.45 -30.53
CA GLU A 292 -36.56 0.59 -29.48
C GLU A 292 -35.97 1.10 -28.15
N LEU A 293 -34.66 1.36 -28.11
CA LEU A 293 -33.94 1.92 -26.98
C LEU A 293 -33.76 3.44 -27.16
N ASN A 294 -34.80 4.21 -26.87
CA ASN A 294 -34.81 5.67 -27.00
C ASN A 294 -35.25 6.32 -25.68
N PRO A 295 -34.98 7.62 -25.49
CA PRO A 295 -35.40 8.33 -24.29
C PRO A 295 -36.89 8.15 -23.99
N SER A 296 -37.19 7.71 -22.76
CA SER A 296 -38.50 7.26 -22.32
C SER A 296 -38.61 7.31 -20.80
N LYS A 297 -39.84 7.50 -20.29
CA LYS A 297 -40.11 7.36 -18.86
C LYS A 297 -40.16 5.90 -18.38
N VAL A 298 -40.08 4.94 -19.30
CA VAL A 298 -40.10 3.51 -19.02
C VAL A 298 -38.68 2.97 -19.10
N GLY A 299 -38.19 2.45 -17.97
CA GLY A 299 -36.91 1.74 -17.88
C GLY A 299 -37.12 0.23 -18.04
N MET A 300 -36.40 -0.38 -18.96
CA MET A 300 -36.33 -1.82 -19.11
C MET A 300 -35.13 -2.36 -18.31
N VAL A 301 -35.39 -3.35 -17.45
CA VAL A 301 -34.35 -4.12 -16.76
C VAL A 301 -33.51 -4.85 -17.81
N SER A 302 -32.19 -4.73 -17.72
CA SER A 302 -31.27 -5.43 -18.62
C SER A 302 -30.28 -6.29 -17.84
N LEU A 303 -29.43 -7.07 -18.50
CA LEU A 303 -28.38 -7.83 -17.81
C LEU A 303 -27.44 -6.92 -17.01
N LYS A 304 -27.23 -5.67 -17.45
CA LYS A 304 -26.47 -4.66 -16.72
C LYS A 304 -27.12 -4.24 -15.39
N SER A 305 -28.41 -4.54 -15.20
CA SER A 305 -29.12 -4.31 -13.94
C SER A 305 -28.78 -5.35 -12.87
N PHE A 306 -27.94 -6.35 -13.16
CA PHE A 306 -27.53 -7.38 -12.21
C PHE A 306 -26.05 -7.25 -11.90
N ASP A 307 -25.70 -7.38 -10.62
CA ASP A 307 -24.32 -7.59 -10.22
C ASP A 307 -23.89 -9.03 -10.50
N ARG A 308 -22.59 -9.23 -10.68
CA ARG A 308 -22.00 -10.52 -11.06
C ARG A 308 -22.43 -11.69 -10.17
N ASN A 309 -22.56 -11.44 -8.86
CA ASN A 309 -22.90 -12.45 -7.85
C ASN A 309 -24.31 -12.25 -7.27
N GLY A 310 -25.19 -11.57 -8.02
CA GLY A 310 -26.51 -11.17 -7.55
C GLY A 310 -26.51 -9.80 -6.86
N GLY A 311 -27.68 -9.18 -6.81
CA GLY A 311 -27.84 -7.76 -6.51
C GLY A 311 -28.49 -7.03 -7.69
N PHE A 312 -29.16 -5.91 -7.40
CA PHE A 312 -29.91 -5.14 -8.39
C PHE A 312 -29.38 -3.72 -8.51
N ARG A 313 -29.06 -3.33 -9.75
CA ARG A 313 -28.49 -2.05 -10.13
C ARG A 313 -29.50 -1.19 -10.88
N ILE A 314 -29.84 -0.05 -10.27
CA ILE A 314 -30.75 0.95 -10.84
C ILE A 314 -30.12 1.64 -12.07
N ASP A 315 -28.79 1.75 -12.13
CA ASP A 315 -28.10 2.35 -13.28
C ASP A 315 -27.98 1.41 -14.50
N GLY A 316 -28.42 0.16 -14.36
CA GLY A 316 -28.43 -0.83 -15.44
C GLY A 316 -29.64 -0.76 -16.38
N PHE A 317 -30.61 0.11 -16.10
CA PHE A 317 -31.79 0.27 -16.93
C PHE A 317 -31.46 0.80 -18.33
N LYS A 318 -32.26 0.38 -19.31
CA LYS A 318 -32.29 0.99 -20.64
C LYS A 318 -33.64 1.65 -20.85
N GLU A 319 -33.65 2.91 -21.26
CA GLU A 319 -34.89 3.59 -21.65
C GLU A 319 -35.52 2.85 -22.85
N PHE A 320 -36.81 2.54 -22.75
CA PHE A 320 -37.48 1.63 -23.67
C PHE A 320 -38.78 2.24 -24.20
N THR A 321 -38.96 2.18 -25.52
CA THR A 321 -40.16 2.65 -26.22
C THR A 321 -40.88 1.54 -26.99
N GLY A 322 -40.39 0.30 -26.91
CA GLY A 322 -40.99 -0.85 -27.56
C GLY A 322 -42.29 -1.30 -26.90
N LYS A 323 -42.95 -2.29 -27.50
CA LYS A 323 -44.19 -2.85 -26.95
C LYS A 323 -43.88 -3.87 -25.87
N PHE A 324 -44.61 -3.80 -24.77
CA PHE A 324 -44.59 -4.77 -23.67
C PHE A 324 -46.01 -5.10 -23.24
N LYS A 325 -46.19 -6.24 -22.57
CA LYS A 325 -47.48 -6.63 -21.95
C LYS A 325 -47.53 -6.10 -20.52
N GLU A 326 -48.73 -5.83 -20.02
CA GLU A 326 -48.94 -5.36 -18.63
C GLU A 326 -48.29 -6.29 -17.61
N LYS A 327 -48.40 -7.61 -17.81
CA LYS A 327 -47.76 -8.61 -16.93
C LYS A 327 -46.22 -8.62 -16.94
N GLN A 328 -45.57 -7.90 -17.85
CA GLN A 328 -44.11 -7.79 -17.91
C GLN A 328 -43.59 -6.54 -17.19
N VAL A 329 -44.50 -5.73 -16.62
CA VAL A 329 -44.15 -4.61 -15.78
C VAL A 329 -43.79 -5.15 -14.40
N VAL A 330 -42.56 -4.89 -13.98
CA VAL A 330 -42.06 -5.30 -12.66
C VAL A 330 -42.50 -4.26 -11.63
N VAL A 331 -42.99 -4.74 -10.48
CA VAL A 331 -43.38 -3.91 -9.34
C VAL A 331 -42.57 -4.24 -8.10
N GLU A 332 -42.71 -3.44 -7.04
CA GLU A 332 -42.06 -3.70 -5.76
C GLU A 332 -42.50 -5.06 -5.18
N GLY A 333 -41.51 -5.88 -4.78
CA GLY A 333 -41.74 -7.23 -4.26
C GLY A 333 -41.54 -8.35 -5.29
N ASP A 334 -41.45 -8.02 -6.58
CA ASP A 334 -41.13 -9.00 -7.62
C ASP A 334 -39.66 -9.45 -7.55
N LEU A 335 -39.43 -10.74 -7.81
CA LEU A 335 -38.10 -11.30 -7.97
C LEU A 335 -37.73 -11.33 -9.46
N ILE A 336 -36.61 -10.70 -9.81
CA ILE A 336 -36.08 -10.73 -11.18
C ILE A 336 -34.84 -11.60 -11.19
N VAL A 337 -34.75 -12.51 -12.17
CA VAL A 337 -33.65 -13.47 -12.30
C VAL A 337 -33.04 -13.35 -13.69
N ALA A 338 -31.72 -13.16 -13.76
CA ALA A 338 -30.98 -13.26 -15.00
C ALA A 338 -30.90 -14.73 -15.43
N HIS A 339 -31.30 -15.04 -16.66
CA HIS A 339 -31.35 -16.42 -17.16
C HIS A 339 -30.58 -16.61 -18.49
N THR A 340 -29.85 -15.59 -18.93
CA THR A 340 -29.01 -15.57 -20.13
C THR A 340 -27.65 -14.97 -19.80
N ASP A 341 -26.61 -15.38 -20.52
CA ASP A 341 -25.23 -14.93 -20.30
C ASP A 341 -24.78 -15.14 -18.85
N ILE A 342 -24.97 -16.38 -18.34
CA ILE A 342 -24.56 -16.79 -17.00
C ILE A 342 -23.52 -17.92 -17.06
N THR A 343 -22.59 -17.97 -16.11
CA THR A 343 -21.61 -19.06 -15.97
C THR A 343 -22.26 -20.33 -15.42
N GLN A 344 -21.51 -21.44 -15.37
CA GLN A 344 -21.96 -22.67 -14.70
C GLN A 344 -22.23 -22.47 -13.20
N ASP A 345 -21.57 -21.49 -12.59
CA ASP A 345 -21.76 -21.09 -11.19
C ASP A 345 -22.86 -20.01 -11.03
N ALA A 346 -23.67 -19.79 -12.07
CA ALA A 346 -24.76 -18.80 -12.13
C ALA A 346 -24.31 -17.33 -11.96
N GLU A 347 -23.05 -17.01 -12.26
CA GLU A 347 -22.57 -15.62 -12.29
C GLU A 347 -22.99 -14.94 -13.59
N VAL A 348 -23.46 -13.69 -13.53
CA VAL A 348 -23.79 -12.91 -14.74
C VAL A 348 -22.51 -12.49 -15.46
N ILE A 349 -22.46 -12.76 -16.77
CA ILE A 349 -21.37 -12.42 -17.68
C ILE A 349 -21.78 -11.14 -18.42
N GLY A 350 -21.11 -10.01 -18.14
CA GLY A 350 -21.34 -8.76 -18.87
C GLY A 350 -21.05 -7.50 -18.08
#